data_AF-A0A1D8PHG8-F1
#
_entry.id   AF-A0A1D8PHG8-F1
#
_cell.length_a   1.000
_cell.length_b   1.000
_cell.length_c   1.000
_cell.angle_alpha   90.00
_cell.angle_beta   90.00
_cell.angle_gamma   90.00
#
_symmetry.space_group_name_H-M   'P 1'
#
loop_
_entity.id
_entity.type
_entity.pdbx_description
1 polymer ?
#
loop_
_entity_poly.entity_id
_entity_poly.type
_entity_poly.pdbx_seq_one_letter_code
_entity_poly.pdbx_strand_id
1 'polypeptide(L)'
;MTQYLSKDSLFLKLPTDLSKDEISVLDLYHDITSLTTTPTPKVTFDSIINKTYYLLKSTNDISNALKLWQIRLTCHLFNNQLSYAKKESINLNNTLYLQENHNITPPPPPPAASSSSSLSLSNGSTPNATTTTTNNNPIYPLPKNNQLIIDFKLLILLLRLKNFPNMNLINELYKLIYQLRLKRNDNINNDQISLLLVKNLQNLSYDNIVILTLTKNYLTLINFLSNLIQELKELKDSEDKKQNMANSFDCDYYSNINLIYLIINLIVHHKNHNQNHIDVVINDTNFNHIWNTQINETTKNSLIYTLQHIPPSIASKHDNNPQESSIQFKCDSIKDLGQLVQEGKITGRIICSMLGIWDLSNTYGFTLSNNSNSDGNSALQFTKINSQEDHQQQQHLDINTLSKDEIINKCCDLLNDQWCNYINKVYGLE
;
A
#
# COMPACT_ATOMS: atom_id res chain seq x y z
N MET A 1 4.61 -11.53 27.17
CA MET A 1 4.52 -12.87 26.53
C MET A 1 4.04 -12.68 25.10
N THR A 2 4.90 -12.99 24.11
CA THR A 2 4.60 -12.99 22.66
C THR A 2 3.95 -14.28 22.16
N GLN A 3 3.67 -15.26 23.05
CA GLN A 3 3.15 -16.58 22.68
C GLN A 3 1.90 -16.55 21.80
N TYR A 4 1.10 -15.48 21.84
CA TYR A 4 -0.05 -15.33 20.96
C TYR A 4 0.34 -15.04 19.50
N LEU A 5 1.46 -14.35 19.24
CA LEU A 5 1.98 -14.02 17.91
C LEU A 5 2.77 -15.16 17.25
N SER A 6 3.03 -16.23 18.00
CA SER A 6 3.80 -17.39 17.54
C SER A 6 2.96 -18.68 17.43
N LYS A 7 1.63 -18.59 17.56
CA LYS A 7 0.73 -19.74 17.42
C LYS A 7 0.74 -20.28 15.99
N ASP A 8 0.80 -21.60 15.83
CA ASP A 8 0.82 -22.25 14.50
C ASP A 8 -0.42 -21.93 13.67
N SER A 9 -1.57 -21.71 14.34
CA SER A 9 -2.82 -21.30 13.70
C SER A 9 -2.74 -19.98 12.94
N LEU A 10 -1.72 -19.16 13.19
CA LEU A 10 -1.50 -17.92 12.45
C LEU A 10 -0.94 -18.17 11.06
N PHE A 11 -0.16 -19.23 10.89
CA PHE A 11 0.60 -19.51 9.67
C PHE A 11 -0.18 -20.44 8.76
N LEU A 12 -0.25 -20.08 7.48
CA LEU A 12 -0.85 -20.93 6.46
C LEU A 12 0.22 -21.79 5.77
N LYS A 13 1.42 -21.24 5.61
CA LYS A 13 2.58 -21.95 5.07
C LYS A 13 3.56 -22.27 6.20
N LEU A 14 3.52 -23.52 6.65
CA LEU A 14 4.50 -24.08 7.59
C LEU A 14 5.73 -24.55 6.80
N PRO A 15 6.96 -24.33 7.30
CA PRO A 15 8.15 -24.85 6.65
C PRO A 15 8.11 -26.38 6.59
N THR A 16 8.44 -26.96 5.44
CA THR A 16 8.62 -28.41 5.27
C THR A 16 9.99 -28.89 5.75
N ASP A 17 10.98 -28.00 5.74
CA ASP A 17 12.34 -28.33 6.13
C ASP A 17 12.49 -28.15 7.64
N LEU A 18 12.71 -29.25 8.35
CA LEU A 18 13.12 -29.27 9.75
C LEU A 18 14.49 -28.61 9.87
N SER A 19 14.56 -27.29 10.10
CA SER A 19 15.84 -26.67 10.44
C SER A 19 16.19 -27.11 11.86
N LYS A 20 17.13 -28.07 11.96
CA LYS A 20 17.69 -28.54 13.23
C LYS A 20 18.60 -27.50 13.90
N ASP A 21 18.97 -26.45 13.18
CA ASP A 21 19.86 -25.38 13.64
C ASP A 21 19.06 -24.10 13.99
N GLU A 22 19.49 -23.39 15.02
CA GLU A 22 18.91 -22.11 15.44
C GLU A 22 19.09 -21.06 14.33
N ILE A 23 18.04 -20.82 13.56
CA ILE A 23 18.02 -19.72 12.57
C ILE A 23 18.21 -18.40 13.32
N SER A 24 19.27 -17.67 12.96
CA SER A 24 19.59 -16.39 13.54
C SER A 24 18.94 -15.24 12.76
N VAL A 25 18.83 -14.07 13.41
CA VAL A 25 18.40 -12.84 12.75
C VAL A 25 19.42 -12.40 11.68
N LEU A 26 20.70 -12.75 11.86
CA LEU A 26 21.76 -12.46 10.91
C LEU A 26 21.54 -13.23 9.60
N ASP A 27 21.08 -14.48 9.68
CA ASP A 27 20.75 -15.29 8.50
C ASP A 27 19.59 -14.70 7.69
N LEU A 28 18.64 -14.04 8.37
CA LEU A 28 17.56 -13.31 7.71
C LEU A 28 18.11 -12.08 6.97
N TYR A 29 19.00 -11.33 7.60
CA TYR A 29 19.62 -10.14 7.01
C TYR A 29 20.43 -10.48 5.75
N HIS A 30 21.25 -11.54 5.80
CA HIS A 30 22.03 -11.96 4.64
C HIS A 30 21.16 -12.43 3.48
N ASP A 31 20.08 -13.15 3.76
CA ASP A 31 19.13 -13.59 2.74
C ASP A 31 18.43 -12.41 2.06
N ILE A 32 17.93 -11.44 2.84
CA ILE A 32 17.30 -10.24 2.30
C ILE A 32 18.31 -9.44 1.48
N THR A 33 19.52 -9.21 2.01
CA THR A 33 20.57 -8.48 1.30
C THR A 33 20.91 -9.16 -0.02
N SER A 34 21.13 -10.47 -0.01
CA SER A 34 21.38 -11.25 -1.22
C SER A 34 20.24 -11.10 -2.22
N LEU A 35 18.99 -11.12 -1.76
CA LEU A 35 17.83 -10.97 -2.63
C LEU A 35 17.75 -9.58 -3.27
N THR A 36 18.12 -8.53 -2.54
CA THR A 36 17.98 -7.14 -2.99
C THR A 36 19.16 -6.60 -3.79
N THR A 37 20.37 -7.12 -3.59
CA THR A 37 21.58 -6.56 -4.20
C THR A 37 22.16 -7.40 -5.33
N THR A 38 21.78 -8.68 -5.45
CA THR A 38 22.36 -9.56 -6.49
C THR A 38 21.42 -9.69 -7.70
N PRO A 39 21.94 -9.58 -8.94
CA PRO A 39 21.12 -9.70 -10.16
C PRO A 39 20.48 -11.09 -10.33
N THR A 40 21.12 -12.13 -9.79
CA THR A 40 20.67 -13.53 -9.82
C THR A 40 20.69 -14.10 -8.41
N PRO A 41 19.67 -13.79 -7.60
CA PRO A 41 19.66 -14.19 -6.20
C PRO A 41 19.53 -15.71 -6.07
N LYS A 42 20.44 -16.32 -5.31
CA LYS A 42 20.37 -17.74 -4.95
C LYS A 42 19.23 -18.01 -3.95
N VAL A 43 18.84 -16.97 -3.22
CA VAL A 43 17.80 -17.01 -2.19
C VAL A 43 16.46 -16.65 -2.82
N THR A 44 15.40 -17.31 -2.38
CA THR A 44 14.02 -17.02 -2.79
C THR A 44 13.23 -16.38 -1.64
N PHE A 45 12.17 -15.65 -1.97
CA PHE A 45 11.24 -15.12 -0.95
C PHE A 45 10.68 -16.22 -0.04
N ASP A 46 10.52 -17.46 -0.54
CA ASP A 46 10.06 -18.59 0.26
C ASP A 46 11.06 -18.98 1.38
N SER A 47 12.37 -18.84 1.15
CA SER A 47 13.39 -19.03 2.20
C SER A 47 13.20 -18.03 3.33
N ILE A 48 13.05 -16.74 2.98
CA ILE A 48 12.84 -15.66 3.94
C ILE A 48 11.55 -15.87 4.73
N ILE A 49 10.45 -16.23 4.05
CA ILE A 49 9.17 -16.57 4.67
C ILE A 49 9.35 -17.70 5.69
N ASN A 50 10.07 -18.78 5.35
CA ASN A 50 10.32 -19.87 6.28
C ASN A 50 11.17 -19.43 7.49
N LYS A 51 12.21 -18.61 7.29
CA LYS A 51 13.03 -18.05 8.39
C LYS A 51 12.21 -17.21 9.35
N THR A 52 11.29 -16.37 8.85
CA THR A 52 10.42 -15.56 9.73
C THR A 52 9.55 -16.41 10.64
N TYR A 53 9.09 -17.59 10.21
CA TYR A 53 8.33 -18.50 11.07
C TYR A 53 9.15 -18.95 12.28
N TYR A 54 10.38 -19.41 12.06
CA TYR A 54 11.26 -19.87 13.14
C TYR A 54 11.66 -18.73 14.08
N LEU A 55 11.93 -17.54 13.56
CA LEU A 55 12.25 -16.36 14.37
C LEU A 55 11.04 -15.88 15.20
N LEU A 56 9.83 -15.96 14.66
CA LEU A 56 8.61 -15.64 15.41
C LEU A 56 8.36 -16.60 16.58
N LYS A 57 8.79 -17.86 16.45
CA LYS A 57 8.71 -18.85 17.53
C LYS A 57 9.69 -18.59 18.66
N SER A 58 10.88 -18.07 18.36
CA SER A 58 11.94 -17.81 19.35
C SER A 58 11.92 -16.39 19.93
N THR A 59 11.22 -15.45 19.28
CA THR A 59 11.18 -14.05 19.70
C THR A 59 10.25 -13.81 20.89
N ASN A 60 10.81 -13.22 21.95
CA ASN A 60 10.07 -12.84 23.17
C ASN A 60 9.61 -11.38 23.19
N ASP A 61 10.09 -10.55 22.26
CA ASP A 61 9.75 -9.14 22.16
C ASP A 61 8.62 -8.89 21.14
N ILE A 62 7.60 -8.13 21.55
CA ILE A 62 6.42 -7.88 20.74
C ILE A 62 6.77 -6.99 19.55
N SER A 63 7.62 -5.97 19.74
CA SER A 63 8.00 -5.05 18.66
C SER A 63 8.71 -5.80 17.54
N ASN A 64 9.72 -6.59 17.89
CA ASN A 64 10.42 -7.46 16.94
C ASN A 64 9.50 -8.49 16.28
N ALA A 65 8.57 -9.10 17.01
CA ALA A 65 7.60 -10.02 16.43
C ALA A 65 6.71 -9.34 15.39
N LEU A 66 6.27 -8.11 15.64
CA LEU A 66 5.45 -7.36 14.67
C LEU A 66 6.25 -6.98 13.42
N LYS A 67 7.51 -6.57 13.56
CA LYS A 67 8.39 -6.30 12.42
C LYS A 67 8.66 -7.56 11.59
N LEU A 68 8.86 -8.71 12.23
CA LEU A 68 8.99 -10.00 11.54
C LEU A 68 7.70 -10.37 10.78
N TRP A 69 6.53 -10.09 11.36
CA TRP A 69 5.26 -10.24 10.65
C TRP A 69 5.13 -9.30 9.44
N GLN A 70 5.58 -8.05 9.56
CA GLN A 70 5.63 -7.11 8.43
C GLN A 70 6.53 -7.64 7.30
N ILE A 71 7.72 -8.14 7.62
CA ILE A 71 8.63 -8.78 6.65
C ILE A 71 7.91 -9.94 5.96
N ARG A 72 7.33 -10.85 6.75
CA ARG A 72 6.66 -12.05 6.23
C ARG A 72 5.53 -11.71 5.25
N LEU A 73 4.63 -10.81 5.64
CA LEU A 73 3.49 -10.41 4.80
C LEU A 73 3.96 -9.71 3.52
N THR A 74 4.97 -8.87 3.61
CA THR A 74 5.57 -8.18 2.45
C THR A 74 6.23 -9.18 1.49
N CYS A 75 6.96 -10.17 2.01
CA CYS A 75 7.53 -11.23 1.19
C CYS A 75 6.46 -12.09 0.50
N HIS A 76 5.34 -12.39 1.16
CA HIS A 76 4.22 -13.07 0.49
C HIS A 76 3.66 -12.25 -0.68
N LEU A 77 3.48 -10.93 -0.50
CA LEU A 77 3.07 -10.05 -1.59
C LEU A 77 4.08 -10.05 -2.73
N PHE A 78 5.36 -9.83 -2.44
CA PHE A 78 6.41 -9.82 -3.46
C PHE A 78 6.52 -11.15 -4.22
N ASN A 79 6.27 -12.27 -3.54
CA ASN A 79 6.26 -13.61 -4.14
C ASN A 79 4.95 -13.98 -4.89
N ASN A 80 4.04 -13.02 -5.14
CA ASN A 80 2.73 -13.26 -5.78
C ASN A 80 1.86 -14.29 -5.02
N GLN A 81 2.02 -14.38 -3.70
CA GLN A 81 1.26 -15.27 -2.82
C GLN A 81 0.17 -14.48 -2.07
N LEU A 82 -0.62 -13.68 -2.78
CA LEU A 82 -1.64 -12.81 -2.18
C LEU A 82 -2.63 -13.57 -1.29
N SER A 83 -3.02 -14.77 -1.69
CA SER A 83 -3.94 -15.62 -0.89
C SER A 83 -3.36 -16.01 0.47
N TYR A 84 -2.05 -16.23 0.56
CA TYR A 84 -1.35 -16.48 1.83
C TYR A 84 -1.27 -15.19 2.64
N ALA A 85 -0.82 -14.08 2.02
CA ALA A 85 -0.74 -12.78 2.68
C ALA A 85 -2.06 -12.36 3.32
N LYS A 86 -3.19 -12.50 2.59
CA LYS A 86 -4.52 -12.14 3.10
C LYS A 86 -4.93 -13.01 4.30
N LYS A 87 -4.81 -14.33 4.19
CA LYS A 87 -5.24 -15.23 5.27
C LYS A 87 -4.40 -15.07 6.53
N GLU A 88 -3.08 -14.97 6.39
CA GLU A 88 -2.19 -14.76 7.54
C GLU A 88 -2.38 -13.37 8.15
N SER A 89 -2.61 -12.34 7.33
CA SER A 89 -2.98 -11.00 7.81
C SER A 89 -4.28 -11.01 8.62
N ILE A 90 -5.33 -11.71 8.14
CA ILE A 90 -6.58 -11.87 8.89
C ILE A 90 -6.33 -12.55 10.23
N ASN A 91 -5.55 -13.64 10.24
CA ASN A 91 -5.23 -14.35 11.48
C ASN A 91 -4.47 -13.47 12.48
N LEU A 92 -3.47 -12.71 11.99
CA LEU A 92 -2.68 -11.79 12.79
C LEU A 92 -3.55 -10.65 13.34
N ASN A 93 -4.32 -9.99 12.48
CA ASN A 93 -5.26 -8.93 12.87
C ASN A 93 -6.22 -9.42 13.95
N ASN A 94 -6.80 -10.61 13.75
CA ASN A 94 -7.75 -11.17 14.69
C ASN A 94 -7.13 -11.42 16.06
N THR A 95 -5.90 -11.93 16.07
CA THR A 95 -5.19 -12.23 17.31
C THR A 95 -4.78 -10.95 18.03
N LEU A 96 -4.32 -9.94 17.30
CA LEU A 96 -4.04 -8.60 17.85
C LEU A 96 -5.31 -7.97 18.45
N TYR A 97 -6.43 -8.05 17.74
CA TYR A 97 -7.70 -7.52 18.21
C TYR A 97 -8.20 -8.20 19.49
N LEU A 98 -8.15 -9.53 19.55
CA LEU A 98 -8.53 -10.30 20.74
C LEU A 98 -7.63 -10.01 21.93
N GLN A 99 -6.33 -9.82 21.68
CA GLN A 99 -5.38 -9.50 22.74
C GLN A 99 -5.62 -8.10 23.32
N GLU A 100 -6.08 -7.14 22.51
CA GLU A 100 -6.45 -5.81 23.02
C GLU A 100 -7.80 -5.84 23.75
N ASN A 101 -8.71 -6.72 23.32
CA ASN A 101 -10.07 -6.84 23.82
C ASN A 101 -10.29 -8.18 24.54
N HIS A 102 -9.61 -8.37 25.68
CA HIS A 102 -9.65 -9.60 26.51
C HIS A 102 -11.08 -10.08 26.87
N ASN A 103 -12.09 -9.21 26.77
CA ASN A 103 -13.49 -9.53 27.08
C ASN A 103 -14.25 -10.22 25.92
N ILE A 104 -13.63 -10.39 24.75
CA ILE A 104 -14.29 -10.97 23.57
C ILE A 104 -13.81 -12.41 23.43
N THR A 105 -14.63 -13.38 23.85
CA THR A 105 -14.42 -14.79 23.52
C THR A 105 -14.60 -15.00 22.02
N PRO A 106 -13.63 -15.60 21.30
CA PRO A 106 -13.81 -15.92 19.89
C PRO A 106 -15.02 -16.84 19.70
N PRO A 107 -15.78 -16.72 18.60
CA PRO A 107 -16.89 -17.62 18.33
C PRO A 107 -16.33 -19.04 18.21
N PRO A 108 -17.05 -20.05 18.74
CA PRO A 108 -16.59 -21.43 18.65
C PRO A 108 -16.41 -21.82 17.18
N PRO A 109 -15.38 -22.60 16.84
CA PRO A 109 -15.21 -23.10 15.49
C PRO A 109 -16.50 -23.84 15.08
N PRO A 110 -16.97 -23.70 13.83
CA PRO A 110 -18.14 -24.43 13.38
C PRO A 110 -17.90 -25.93 13.60
N PRO A 111 -18.87 -26.69 14.11
CA PRO A 111 -18.69 -28.10 14.38
C PRO A 111 -18.26 -28.78 13.09
N ALA A 112 -17.13 -29.48 13.14
CA ALA A 112 -16.73 -30.38 12.06
C ALA A 112 -17.93 -31.27 11.74
N ALA A 113 -18.34 -31.30 10.48
CA ALA A 113 -19.47 -32.11 10.02
C ALA A 113 -19.19 -33.58 10.30
N SER A 114 -19.54 -34.04 11.50
CA SER A 114 -19.69 -35.44 11.84
C SER A 114 -20.98 -35.89 11.18
N SER A 115 -20.80 -36.61 10.09
CA SER A 115 -21.79 -37.49 9.46
C SER A 115 -22.62 -38.25 10.51
N SER A 116 -23.89 -37.87 10.69
CA SER A 116 -24.99 -38.80 10.95
C SER A 116 -26.35 -38.09 10.93
N SER A 117 -27.26 -38.75 10.21
CA SER A 117 -28.69 -38.52 10.03
C SER A 117 -29.50 -38.10 11.27
N SER A 118 -30.41 -37.13 11.12
CA SER A 118 -31.87 -37.36 11.13
C SER A 118 -32.67 -36.05 11.15
N LEU A 119 -33.88 -36.14 10.60
CA LEU A 119 -34.84 -35.09 10.28
C LEU A 119 -35.36 -34.31 11.50
N SER A 120 -35.58 -33.00 11.35
CA SER A 120 -36.81 -32.35 11.82
C SER A 120 -37.07 -31.03 11.10
N LEU A 121 -38.32 -30.89 10.65
CA LEU A 121 -38.93 -29.74 9.98
C LEU A 121 -39.11 -28.56 10.94
N SER A 122 -38.92 -27.32 10.47
CA SER A 122 -39.93 -26.26 10.62
C SER A 122 -39.56 -24.98 9.86
N ASN A 123 -40.59 -24.37 9.27
CA ASN A 123 -40.60 -23.17 8.44
C ASN A 123 -40.09 -21.90 9.16
N GLY A 124 -39.37 -21.05 8.42
CA GLY A 124 -39.08 -19.68 8.85
C GLY A 124 -38.35 -18.89 7.76
N SER A 125 -39.10 -18.10 7.00
CA SER A 125 -38.69 -17.24 5.90
C SER A 125 -37.60 -16.22 6.28
N THR A 126 -36.52 -16.07 5.49
CA THR A 126 -35.77 -14.81 5.25
C THR A 126 -34.70 -15.01 4.16
N PRO A 127 -34.27 -13.93 3.45
CA PRO A 127 -33.90 -13.99 2.04
C PRO A 127 -32.42 -14.27 1.74
N ASN A 128 -32.21 -14.84 0.56
CA ASN A 128 -30.94 -15.11 -0.12
C ASN A 128 -29.87 -14.03 0.10
N ALA A 129 -28.84 -14.39 0.88
CA ALA A 129 -27.50 -13.84 0.72
C ALA A 129 -26.66 -14.89 -0.03
N THR A 130 -26.52 -14.69 -1.34
CA THR A 130 -25.49 -15.35 -2.16
C THR A 130 -24.11 -14.85 -1.71
N THR A 131 -23.51 -15.50 -0.72
CA THR A 131 -22.07 -15.37 -0.44
C THR A 131 -21.39 -16.70 -0.65
N THR A 132 -20.62 -16.73 -1.73
CA THR A 132 -19.64 -17.74 -2.11
C THR A 132 -18.85 -18.28 -0.91
N THR A 133 -18.87 -19.60 -0.80
CA THR A 133 -18.12 -20.47 0.12
C THR A 133 -16.62 -20.13 0.17
N THR A 134 -16.16 -19.54 1.27
CA THR A 134 -14.75 -19.64 1.70
C THR A 134 -14.71 -19.72 3.23
N ASN A 135 -13.92 -20.66 3.76
CA ASN A 135 -13.83 -21.06 5.17
C ASN A 135 -14.00 -19.92 6.21
N ASN A 136 -14.96 -20.10 7.11
CA ASN A 136 -15.40 -19.18 8.18
C ASN A 136 -14.30 -18.88 9.21
N ASN A 137 -13.31 -18.03 8.88
CA ASN A 137 -12.59 -17.28 9.91
C ASN A 137 -13.30 -15.93 10.11
N PRO A 138 -13.76 -15.60 11.34
CA PRO A 138 -14.39 -14.30 11.59
C PRO A 138 -13.39 -13.18 11.28
N ILE A 139 -13.80 -12.13 10.58
CA ILE A 139 -12.93 -10.99 10.29
C ILE A 139 -13.20 -9.90 11.34
N TYR A 140 -12.31 -9.73 12.32
CA TYR A 140 -12.47 -8.71 13.36
C TYR A 140 -12.05 -7.31 12.88
N PRO A 141 -12.57 -6.23 13.49
CA PRO A 141 -12.07 -4.87 13.25
C PRO A 141 -10.56 -4.76 13.47
N LEU A 142 -9.94 -3.72 12.91
CA LEU A 142 -8.55 -3.38 13.29
C LEU A 142 -8.43 -3.18 14.82
N PRO A 143 -7.29 -3.56 15.42
CA PRO A 143 -6.99 -3.20 16.80
C PRO A 143 -6.98 -1.68 16.94
N LYS A 144 -7.45 -1.17 18.08
CA LYS A 144 -7.43 0.27 18.39
C LYS A 144 -6.00 0.78 18.54
N ASN A 145 -5.05 -0.11 18.83
CA ASN A 145 -3.63 0.18 19.00
C ASN A 145 -3.41 1.24 20.11
N ASN A 146 -4.11 1.08 21.24
CA ASN A 146 -4.06 2.04 22.35
C ASN A 146 -2.64 2.24 22.91
N GLN A 147 -1.81 1.20 22.85
CA GLN A 147 -0.42 1.23 23.34
C GLN A 147 0.58 1.70 22.28
N LEU A 148 0.15 2.00 21.05
CA LEU A 148 1.01 2.42 19.94
C LEU A 148 2.15 1.45 19.59
N ILE A 149 1.99 0.17 19.93
CA ILE A 149 3.01 -0.85 19.69
C ILE A 149 3.04 -1.25 18.20
N ILE A 150 1.88 -1.20 17.54
CA ILE A 150 1.79 -1.56 16.12
C ILE A 150 2.14 -0.31 15.29
N ASP A 151 3.21 -0.42 14.51
CA ASP A 151 3.61 0.62 13.57
C ASP A 151 2.49 0.87 12.53
N PHE A 152 2.35 2.11 12.10
CA PHE A 152 1.38 2.53 11.09
C PHE A 152 1.54 1.74 9.79
N LYS A 153 2.78 1.44 9.40
CA LYS A 153 3.11 0.63 8.21
C LYS A 153 2.49 -0.77 8.26
N LEU A 154 2.55 -1.42 9.43
CA LEU A 154 1.92 -2.72 9.61
C LEU A 154 0.39 -2.60 9.70
N LEU A 155 -0.14 -1.58 10.38
CA LEU A 155 -1.59 -1.35 10.46
C LEU A 155 -2.22 -1.16 9.07
N ILE A 156 -1.59 -0.36 8.20
CA ILE A 156 -2.11 -0.13 6.86
C ILE A 156 -2.00 -1.38 6.00
N LEU A 157 -0.89 -2.13 6.12
CA LEU A 157 -0.72 -3.42 5.44
C LEU A 157 -1.79 -4.44 5.87
N LEU A 158 -2.07 -4.53 7.17
CA LEU A 158 -3.14 -5.36 7.70
C LEU A 158 -4.50 -4.96 7.12
N LEU A 159 -4.81 -3.66 7.13
CA LEU A 159 -6.07 -3.13 6.61
C LEU A 159 -6.28 -3.50 5.13
N ARG A 160 -5.25 -3.30 4.29
CA ARG A 160 -5.27 -3.58 2.85
C ARG A 160 -5.41 -5.07 2.54
N LEU A 161 -4.77 -5.93 3.33
CA LEU A 161 -4.82 -7.38 3.13
C LEU A 161 -6.09 -8.02 3.70
N LYS A 162 -6.63 -7.48 4.78
CA LYS A 162 -7.77 -8.07 5.51
C LYS A 162 -9.05 -8.10 4.67
N ASN A 163 -9.32 -7.05 3.89
CA ASN A 163 -10.57 -6.91 3.15
C ASN A 163 -10.29 -6.52 1.70
N PHE A 164 -11.03 -7.11 0.76
CA PHE A 164 -11.08 -6.54 -0.59
C PHE A 164 -11.71 -5.14 -0.51
N PRO A 165 -11.20 -4.15 -1.27
CA PRO A 165 -11.75 -2.80 -1.28
C PRO A 165 -13.27 -2.79 -1.44
N ASN A 166 -13.96 -2.34 -0.39
CA ASN A 166 -15.42 -2.28 -0.35
C ASN A 166 -15.84 -1.08 0.51
N MET A 167 -17.10 -0.66 0.39
CA MET A 167 -17.60 0.52 1.11
C MET A 167 -17.59 0.35 2.64
N ASN A 168 -17.58 -0.88 3.17
CA ASN A 168 -17.47 -1.10 4.62
C ASN A 168 -16.06 -0.79 5.13
N LEU A 169 -15.04 -0.95 4.30
CA LEU A 169 -13.65 -0.63 4.63
C LEU A 169 -13.45 0.87 4.88
N ILE A 170 -14.22 1.71 4.18
CA ILE A 170 -14.20 3.17 4.36
C ILE A 170 -14.52 3.54 5.82
N ASN A 171 -15.40 2.81 6.49
CA ASN A 171 -15.71 3.06 7.89
C ASN A 171 -14.53 2.74 8.83
N GLU A 172 -13.71 1.73 8.52
CA GLU A 172 -12.49 1.45 9.27
C GLU A 172 -11.41 2.50 8.99
N LEU A 173 -11.27 2.95 7.74
CA LEU A 173 -10.39 4.06 7.36
C LEU A 173 -10.76 5.34 8.10
N TYR A 174 -12.05 5.71 8.17
CA TYR A 174 -12.49 6.89 8.92
C TYR A 174 -12.12 6.83 10.41
N LYS A 175 -12.22 5.65 11.03
CA LYS A 175 -11.78 5.46 12.42
C LYS A 175 -10.27 5.70 12.56
N LEU A 176 -9.48 5.19 11.63
CA LEU A 176 -8.02 5.40 11.64
C LEU A 176 -7.65 6.88 11.40
N ILE A 177 -8.32 7.54 10.46
CA ILE A 177 -8.18 8.99 10.19
C ILE A 177 -8.46 9.78 11.46
N TYR A 178 -9.56 9.47 12.16
CA TYR A 178 -9.93 10.16 13.40
C TYR A 178 -8.86 9.96 14.49
N GLN A 179 -8.36 8.75 14.67
CA GLN A 179 -7.29 8.46 15.63
C GLN A 179 -6.00 9.24 15.32
N LEU A 180 -5.61 9.35 14.05
CA LEU A 180 -4.44 10.14 13.65
C LEU A 180 -4.64 11.64 13.88
N ARG A 181 -5.84 12.17 13.60
CA ARG A 181 -6.18 13.58 13.85
C ARG A 181 -6.10 13.93 15.33
N LEU A 182 -6.59 13.06 16.22
CA LEU A 182 -6.44 13.25 17.67
C LEU A 182 -4.97 13.32 18.07
N LYS A 183 -4.15 12.36 17.63
CA LYS A 183 -2.71 12.35 17.92
C LYS A 183 -1.96 13.56 17.38
N ARG A 184 -2.40 14.11 16.24
CA ARG A 184 -1.80 15.33 15.67
C ARG A 184 -2.05 16.52 16.59
N ASN A 185 -3.28 16.65 17.09
CA ASN A 185 -3.62 17.73 18.01
C ASN A 185 -2.81 17.65 19.31
N ASP A 186 -2.54 16.45 19.81
CA ASP A 186 -1.73 16.24 21.01
C ASP A 186 -0.24 16.57 20.81
N ASN A 187 0.26 16.50 19.58
CA ASN A 187 1.69 16.63 19.24
C ASN A 187 2.01 17.87 18.38
N ILE A 188 1.18 18.92 18.44
CA ILE A 188 1.35 20.16 17.65
C ILE A 188 2.75 20.78 17.79
N ASN A 189 3.39 20.64 18.94
CA ASN A 189 4.71 21.24 19.21
C ASN A 189 5.88 20.43 18.62
N ASN A 190 5.64 19.24 18.06
CA ASN A 190 6.66 18.42 17.43
C ASN A 190 6.43 18.39 15.93
N ASP A 191 7.16 19.25 15.21
CA ASP A 191 7.03 19.43 13.76
C ASP A 191 7.26 18.13 12.99
N GLN A 192 8.22 17.30 13.40
CA GLN A 192 8.52 16.03 12.74
C GLN A 192 7.38 15.02 12.89
N ILE A 193 6.84 14.86 14.10
CA ILE A 193 5.69 13.98 14.34
C ILE A 193 4.47 14.51 13.60
N SER A 194 4.23 15.82 13.65
CA SER A 194 3.13 16.45 12.95
C SER A 194 3.20 16.21 11.43
N LEU A 195 4.39 16.35 10.83
CA LEU A 195 4.61 16.06 9.42
C LEU A 195 4.36 14.58 9.08
N LEU A 196 4.85 13.65 9.91
CA LEU A 196 4.60 12.22 9.73
C LEU A 196 3.09 11.90 9.78
N LEU A 197 2.37 12.51 10.71
CA LEU A 197 0.91 12.33 10.83
C LEU A 197 0.16 12.90 9.63
N VAL A 198 0.60 14.03 9.06
CA VAL A 198 0.05 14.59 7.82
C VAL A 198 0.26 13.62 6.65
N LYS A 199 1.47 13.08 6.48
CA LYS A 199 1.76 12.08 5.43
C LYS A 199 0.89 10.83 5.57
N ASN A 200 0.71 10.34 6.79
CA ASN A 200 -0.17 9.20 7.07
C ASN A 200 -1.64 9.53 6.71
N LEU A 201 -2.12 10.74 6.99
CA LEU A 201 -3.47 11.18 6.60
C LEU A 201 -3.62 11.28 5.08
N GLN A 202 -2.61 11.75 4.37
CA GLN A 202 -2.59 11.77 2.91
C GLN A 202 -2.68 10.35 2.35
N ASN A 203 -1.92 9.39 2.89
CA ASN A 203 -1.98 8.00 2.41
C ASN A 203 -3.37 7.38 2.63
N LEU A 204 -4.03 7.66 3.75
CA LEU A 204 -5.41 7.21 3.97
C LEU A 204 -6.42 7.82 2.99
N SER A 205 -6.18 9.05 2.54
CA SER A 205 -6.99 9.63 1.47
C SER A 205 -6.81 8.86 0.16
N TYR A 206 -5.59 8.41 -0.15
CA TYR A 206 -5.32 7.59 -1.32
C TYR A 206 -6.01 6.23 -1.22
N ASP A 207 -6.03 5.59 -0.04
CA ASP A 207 -6.81 4.36 0.18
C ASP A 207 -8.32 4.57 -0.10
N ASN A 208 -8.90 5.71 0.32
CA ASN A 208 -10.29 6.06 -0.02
C ASN A 208 -10.50 6.19 -1.53
N ILE A 209 -9.56 6.86 -2.23
CA ILE A 209 -9.59 7.01 -3.69
C ILE A 209 -9.52 5.64 -4.37
N VAL A 210 -8.65 4.74 -3.91
CA VAL A 210 -8.54 3.36 -4.43
C VAL A 210 -9.87 2.62 -4.30
N ILE A 211 -10.49 2.64 -3.11
CA ILE A 211 -11.77 1.96 -2.88
C ILE A 211 -12.85 2.50 -3.81
N LEU A 212 -13.01 3.82 -3.90
CA LEU A 212 -14.04 4.44 -4.73
C LEU A 212 -13.79 4.22 -6.23
N THR A 213 -12.52 4.18 -6.66
CA THR A 213 -12.12 3.88 -8.03
C THR A 213 -12.47 2.44 -8.41
N LEU A 214 -12.10 1.47 -7.56
CA LEU A 214 -12.33 0.04 -7.83
C LEU A 214 -13.80 -0.35 -7.74
N THR A 215 -14.54 0.24 -6.78
CA THR A 215 -15.99 0.06 -6.67
C THR A 215 -16.76 0.85 -7.73
N LYS A 216 -16.07 1.61 -8.59
CA LYS A 216 -16.63 2.44 -9.67
C LYS A 216 -17.65 3.47 -9.17
N ASN A 217 -17.55 3.91 -7.92
CA ASN A 217 -18.42 4.92 -7.33
C ASN A 217 -17.92 6.32 -7.67
N TYR A 218 -17.89 6.64 -8.98
CA TYR A 218 -17.21 7.82 -9.49
C TYR A 218 -17.86 9.14 -9.06
N LEU A 219 -19.18 9.20 -8.90
CA LEU A 219 -19.85 10.41 -8.43
C LEU A 219 -19.40 10.78 -7.01
N THR A 220 -19.36 9.79 -6.12
CA THR A 220 -18.85 9.98 -4.75
C THR A 220 -17.38 10.38 -4.77
N LEU A 221 -16.58 9.76 -5.65
CA LEU A 221 -15.17 10.09 -5.82
C LEU A 221 -14.94 11.52 -6.30
N ILE A 222 -15.68 11.98 -7.31
CA ILE A 222 -15.60 13.34 -7.84
C ILE A 222 -15.91 14.34 -6.72
N ASN A 223 -17.01 14.15 -5.98
CA ASN A 223 -17.37 15.02 -4.87
C ASN A 223 -16.30 15.02 -3.76
N PHE A 224 -15.76 13.86 -3.42
CA PHE A 224 -14.68 13.74 -2.44
C PHE A 224 -13.43 14.51 -2.87
N LEU A 225 -13.00 14.35 -4.12
CA LEU A 225 -11.85 15.04 -4.68
C LEU A 225 -12.07 16.56 -4.76
N SER A 226 -13.26 17.01 -5.20
CA SER A 226 -13.60 18.44 -5.24
C SER A 226 -13.51 19.08 -3.85
N ASN A 227 -14.03 18.40 -2.82
CA ASN A 227 -13.94 18.88 -1.44
C ASN A 227 -12.49 18.95 -0.96
N LEU A 228 -11.69 17.90 -1.24
CA LEU A 228 -10.26 17.91 -0.90
C LEU A 228 -9.50 19.04 -1.61
N ILE A 229 -9.75 19.28 -2.89
CA ILE A 229 -9.12 20.36 -3.65
C ILE A 229 -9.46 21.70 -3.03
N GLN A 230 -10.72 21.92 -2.65
CA GLN A 230 -11.14 23.15 -2.00
C GLN A 230 -10.45 23.33 -0.63
N GLU A 231 -10.46 22.31 0.23
CA GLU A 231 -9.79 22.36 1.54
C GLU A 231 -8.29 22.67 1.40
N LEU A 232 -7.60 22.01 0.46
CA LEU A 232 -6.17 22.23 0.22
C LEU A 232 -5.88 23.61 -0.35
N LYS A 233 -6.76 24.15 -1.19
CA LYS A 233 -6.63 25.50 -1.72
C LYS A 233 -6.79 26.54 -0.61
N GLU A 234 -7.78 26.38 0.26
CA GLU A 234 -8.00 27.25 1.42
C GLU A 234 -6.79 27.23 2.37
N LEU A 235 -6.19 26.05 2.59
CA LEU A 235 -4.96 25.92 3.38
C LEU A 235 -3.79 26.67 2.73
N LYS A 236 -3.59 26.51 1.42
CA LYS A 236 -2.53 27.21 0.68
C LYS A 236 -2.67 28.74 0.75
N ASP A 237 -3.86 29.26 0.51
CA ASP A 237 -4.14 30.69 0.56
C ASP A 237 -3.96 31.26 1.99
N SER A 238 -4.09 30.41 3.02
CA SER A 238 -3.84 30.78 4.42
C SER A 238 -2.35 30.75 4.80
N GLU A 239 -1.55 29.87 4.20
CA GLU A 239 -0.10 29.74 4.42
C GLU A 239 0.72 30.82 3.71
N ASP A 240 0.22 31.41 2.62
CA ASP A 240 0.85 32.59 2.01
C ASP A 240 0.95 33.79 3.00
N LYS A 241 0.25 33.72 4.15
CA LYS A 241 0.40 34.68 5.27
C LYS A 241 1.40 34.23 6.36
N LYS A 242 1.88 33.00 6.35
CA LYS A 242 2.87 32.45 7.28
C LYS A 242 4.04 31.85 6.48
N GLN A 243 4.97 32.73 6.10
CA GLN A 243 6.28 32.30 5.63
C GLN A 243 6.92 31.34 6.65
N ASN A 244 7.44 30.22 6.14
CA ASN A 244 8.21 29.18 6.84
C ASN A 244 7.36 28.01 7.36
N MET A 245 7.32 26.90 6.60
CA MET A 245 8.09 25.66 6.91
C MET A 245 7.50 24.37 6.25
N ALA A 246 6.41 24.43 5.47
CA ALA A 246 5.77 23.23 4.87
C ALA A 246 5.63 23.24 3.33
N ASN A 247 6.12 24.30 2.65
CA ASN A 247 5.62 24.73 1.35
C ASN A 247 5.82 23.80 0.13
N SER A 248 6.62 22.72 0.20
CA SER A 248 6.75 21.78 -0.94
C SER A 248 5.80 20.59 -0.86
N PHE A 249 5.53 20.06 0.34
CA PHE A 249 4.84 18.77 0.49
C PHE A 249 3.34 18.87 0.25
N ASP A 250 2.70 19.94 0.72
CA ASP A 250 1.29 20.18 0.43
C ASP A 250 1.06 20.57 -1.03
N CYS A 251 2.09 21.12 -1.70
CA CYS A 251 2.04 21.39 -3.13
C CYS A 251 1.97 20.10 -3.95
N ASP A 252 2.79 19.08 -3.64
CA ASP A 252 2.75 17.79 -4.33
C ASP A 252 1.42 17.08 -4.10
N TYR A 253 0.92 17.06 -2.85
CA TYR A 253 -0.36 16.43 -2.54
C TYR A 253 -1.53 17.10 -3.28
N TYR A 254 -1.60 18.44 -3.26
CA TYR A 254 -2.58 19.20 -4.05
C TYR A 254 -2.51 18.86 -5.53
N SER A 255 -1.30 18.76 -6.07
CA SER A 255 -1.05 18.41 -7.45
C SER A 255 -1.57 17.02 -7.81
N ASN A 256 -1.26 16.03 -6.96
CA ASN A 256 -1.68 14.64 -7.10
C ASN A 256 -3.22 14.51 -7.12
N ILE A 257 -3.91 15.18 -6.20
CA ILE A 257 -5.38 15.16 -6.13
C ILE A 257 -6.01 15.79 -7.38
N ASN A 258 -5.44 16.89 -7.89
CA ASN A 258 -5.92 17.51 -9.12
C ASN A 258 -5.74 16.60 -10.35
N LEU A 259 -4.62 15.87 -10.44
CA LEU A 259 -4.43 14.91 -11.53
C LEU A 259 -5.48 13.77 -11.48
N ILE A 260 -5.73 13.21 -10.30
CA ILE A 260 -6.76 12.18 -10.12
C ILE A 260 -8.13 12.74 -10.51
N TYR A 261 -8.45 13.96 -10.07
CA TYR A 261 -9.71 14.62 -10.42
C TYR A 261 -9.90 14.73 -11.94
N LEU A 262 -8.87 15.17 -12.68
CA LEU A 262 -8.91 15.20 -14.14
C LEU A 262 -9.15 13.81 -14.75
N ILE A 263 -8.36 12.82 -14.34
CA ILE A 263 -8.44 11.46 -14.87
C ILE A 263 -9.83 10.86 -14.65
N ILE A 264 -10.40 11.02 -13.45
CA ILE A 264 -11.73 10.48 -13.14
C ILE A 264 -12.82 11.17 -13.93
N ASN A 265 -12.76 12.50 -14.10
CA ASN A 265 -13.72 13.22 -14.95
C ASN A 265 -13.65 12.73 -16.40
N LEU A 266 -12.45 12.56 -16.97
CA LEU A 266 -12.26 12.01 -18.31
C LEU A 266 -12.86 10.60 -18.43
N ILE A 267 -12.64 9.71 -17.44
CA ILE A 267 -13.20 8.36 -17.43
C ILE A 267 -14.73 8.37 -17.37
N VAL A 268 -15.32 9.24 -16.55
CA VAL A 268 -16.79 9.34 -16.42
C VAL A 268 -17.41 9.85 -17.71
N HIS A 269 -16.85 10.90 -18.32
CA HIS A 269 -17.35 11.43 -19.58
C HIS A 269 -17.19 10.44 -20.74
N HIS A 270 -16.09 9.69 -20.77
CA HIS A 270 -15.88 8.64 -21.77
C HIS A 270 -16.90 7.50 -21.64
N LYS A 271 -17.23 7.07 -20.41
CA LYS A 271 -18.17 5.96 -20.17
C LYS A 271 -19.63 6.33 -20.41
N ASN A 272 -20.04 7.53 -20.04
CA ASN A 272 -21.45 7.90 -20.09
C ASN A 272 -21.93 8.18 -21.52
N HIS A 273 -21.05 8.66 -22.39
CA HIS A 273 -21.44 9.07 -23.75
C HIS A 273 -20.28 8.81 -24.73
N ASN A 274 -20.51 7.94 -25.72
CA ASN A 274 -19.57 7.57 -26.78
C ASN A 274 -18.66 8.74 -27.22
N GLN A 275 -17.34 8.50 -27.24
CA GLN A 275 -16.18 9.30 -27.71
C GLN A 275 -16.28 10.83 -27.80
N ASN A 276 -17.28 11.39 -28.47
CA ASN A 276 -17.48 12.82 -28.75
C ASN A 276 -17.60 13.71 -27.50
N HIS A 277 -17.88 13.13 -26.32
CA HIS A 277 -18.04 13.93 -25.09
C HIS A 277 -16.77 14.07 -24.25
N ILE A 278 -15.70 13.30 -24.53
CA ILE A 278 -14.43 13.58 -23.86
C ILE A 278 -13.88 14.94 -24.32
N ASP A 279 -14.18 15.32 -25.57
CA ASP A 279 -13.82 16.61 -26.15
C ASP A 279 -14.41 17.77 -25.37
N VAL A 280 -15.54 17.58 -24.65
CA VAL A 280 -16.08 18.61 -23.75
C VAL A 280 -15.12 18.91 -22.62
N VAL A 281 -14.55 17.88 -22.00
CA VAL A 281 -13.57 18.03 -20.91
C VAL A 281 -12.26 18.60 -21.45
N ILE A 282 -11.79 18.07 -22.58
CA ILE A 282 -10.54 18.49 -23.23
C ILE A 282 -10.60 19.96 -23.69
N ASN A 283 -11.74 20.42 -24.19
CA ASN A 283 -11.92 21.78 -24.69
C ASN A 283 -12.39 22.76 -23.59
N ASP A 284 -12.69 22.28 -22.38
CA ASP A 284 -13.00 23.15 -21.25
C ASP A 284 -11.75 23.92 -20.83
N THR A 285 -11.88 25.24 -20.74
CA THR A 285 -10.83 26.14 -20.27
C THR A 285 -10.39 25.83 -18.84
N ASN A 286 -11.30 25.39 -17.96
CA ASN A 286 -10.99 25.09 -16.57
C ASN A 286 -10.07 23.87 -16.44
N PHE A 287 -10.36 22.79 -17.17
CA PHE A 287 -9.56 21.58 -17.11
C PHE A 287 -8.17 21.79 -17.75
N ASN A 288 -8.08 22.55 -18.84
CA ASN A 288 -6.80 23.01 -19.39
C ASN A 288 -6.01 23.84 -18.39
N HIS A 289 -6.66 24.76 -17.68
CA HIS A 289 -6.01 25.56 -16.65
C HIS A 289 -5.47 24.68 -15.52
N ILE A 290 -6.24 23.71 -15.02
CA ILE A 290 -5.78 22.77 -13.97
C ILE A 290 -4.54 22.01 -14.46
N TRP A 291 -4.57 21.43 -15.65
CA TRP A 291 -3.43 20.67 -16.21
C TRP A 291 -2.15 21.49 -16.32
N ASN A 292 -2.26 22.74 -16.77
CA ASN A 292 -1.11 23.59 -17.05
C ASN A 292 -0.55 24.28 -15.80
N THR A 293 -1.38 24.59 -14.81
CA THR A 293 -0.99 25.47 -13.67
C THR A 293 -0.99 24.79 -12.31
N GLN A 294 -1.80 23.74 -12.12
CA GLN A 294 -1.99 23.10 -10.82
C GLN A 294 -1.31 21.74 -10.71
N ILE A 295 -0.95 21.15 -11.85
CA ILE A 295 -0.27 19.86 -11.92
C ILE A 295 1.22 20.08 -12.19
N ASN A 296 2.05 19.69 -11.22
CA ASN A 296 3.50 19.84 -11.26
C ASN A 296 4.15 18.68 -12.04
N GLU A 297 5.43 18.84 -12.33
CA GLU A 297 6.17 17.89 -13.16
C GLU A 297 6.36 16.54 -12.47
N THR A 298 6.55 16.50 -11.16
CA THR A 298 6.69 15.26 -10.38
C THR A 298 5.44 14.39 -10.48
N THR A 299 4.26 15.00 -10.37
CA THR A 299 2.97 14.34 -10.50
C THR A 299 2.77 13.81 -11.93
N LYS A 300 3.15 14.57 -12.96
CA LYS A 300 3.11 14.11 -14.37
C LYS A 300 4.08 12.95 -14.62
N ASN A 301 5.31 13.05 -14.10
CA ASN A 301 6.30 11.98 -14.19
C ASN A 301 5.83 10.69 -13.54
N SER A 302 5.07 10.77 -12.45
CA SER A 302 4.47 9.59 -11.80
C SER A 302 3.50 8.86 -12.72
N LEU A 303 2.68 9.59 -13.47
CA LEU A 303 1.78 9.02 -14.48
C LEU A 303 2.57 8.37 -15.62
N ILE A 304 3.54 9.10 -16.17
CA ILE A 304 4.38 8.62 -17.29
C ILE A 304 5.12 7.34 -16.88
N TYR A 305 5.76 7.34 -15.71
CA TYR A 305 6.44 6.17 -15.17
C TYR A 305 5.49 4.96 -15.05
N THR A 306 4.30 5.18 -14.48
CA THR A 306 3.31 4.11 -14.32
C THR A 306 2.90 3.52 -15.66
N LEU A 307 2.65 4.36 -16.67
CA LEU A 307 2.27 3.92 -18.02
C LEU A 307 3.38 3.16 -18.74
N GLN A 308 4.65 3.52 -18.49
CA GLN A 308 5.80 2.86 -19.09
C GLN A 308 6.11 1.49 -18.46
N HIS A 309 5.86 1.33 -17.17
CA HIS A 309 6.31 0.14 -16.42
C HIS A 309 5.20 -0.84 -16.05
N ILE A 310 3.93 -0.43 -16.08
CA ILE A 310 2.82 -1.27 -15.62
C ILE A 310 1.78 -1.42 -16.73
N PRO A 311 1.48 -2.66 -17.18
CA PRO A 311 0.48 -2.86 -18.20
C PRO A 311 -0.93 -2.57 -17.67
N PRO A 312 -1.85 -2.07 -18.51
CA PRO A 312 -3.20 -1.66 -18.08
C PRO A 312 -4.08 -2.82 -17.58
N SER A 313 -3.78 -4.05 -18.01
CA SER A 313 -4.49 -5.28 -17.61
C SER A 313 -3.52 -6.37 -17.19
N ILE A 314 -3.98 -7.28 -16.32
CA ILE A 314 -3.28 -8.51 -15.95
C ILE A 314 -3.59 -9.54 -17.05
N ALA A 315 -3.12 -9.31 -18.28
CA ALA A 315 -3.16 -10.34 -19.32
C ALA A 315 -1.96 -11.28 -19.15
N SER A 316 -2.22 -12.58 -19.29
CA SER A 316 -1.31 -13.69 -18.95
C SER A 316 0.09 -13.51 -19.51
N LYS A 317 1.11 -13.92 -18.74
CA LYS A 317 2.54 -14.05 -19.10
C LYS A 317 2.82 -14.98 -20.31
N HIS A 318 2.03 -14.93 -21.37
CA HIS A 318 2.16 -15.76 -22.56
C HIS A 318 2.61 -15.02 -23.81
N ASP A 319 2.70 -13.69 -23.79
CA ASP A 319 3.45 -12.98 -24.82
C ASP A 319 4.92 -12.88 -24.39
N ASN A 320 5.67 -13.93 -24.73
CA ASN A 320 7.13 -14.01 -24.63
C ASN A 320 7.81 -13.07 -25.64
N ASN A 321 7.46 -11.79 -25.65
CA ASN A 321 8.25 -10.74 -26.27
C ASN A 321 8.63 -9.72 -25.20
N PRO A 322 9.84 -9.81 -24.60
CA PRO A 322 10.45 -8.73 -23.83
C PRO A 322 10.91 -7.56 -24.74
N GLN A 323 10.40 -7.48 -25.97
CA GLN A 323 10.66 -6.41 -26.93
C GLN A 323 9.40 -5.57 -27.12
N GLU A 324 8.77 -5.11 -26.04
CA GLU A 324 8.18 -3.77 -26.12
C GLU A 324 9.34 -2.82 -25.88
N SER A 325 9.83 -2.29 -27.00
CA SER A 325 10.60 -1.06 -27.08
C SER A 325 10.16 -0.11 -25.98
N SER A 326 11.12 0.60 -25.38
CA SER A 326 10.85 1.73 -24.49
C SER A 326 9.89 2.72 -25.18
N ILE A 327 8.59 2.50 -25.08
CA ILE A 327 7.57 3.40 -25.60
C ILE A 327 7.68 4.58 -24.65
N GLN A 328 8.37 5.60 -25.12
CA GLN A 328 8.55 6.83 -24.39
C GLN A 328 7.21 7.54 -24.40
N PHE A 329 6.34 7.15 -23.45
CA PHE A 329 5.06 7.81 -23.26
C PHE A 329 5.33 9.27 -22.90
N LYS A 330 4.87 10.18 -23.75
CA LYS A 330 4.73 11.59 -23.42
C LYS A 330 3.26 11.91 -23.25
N CYS A 331 2.96 12.66 -22.21
CA CYS A 331 1.64 13.18 -21.91
C CYS A 331 1.86 14.66 -21.57
N ASP A 332 1.99 15.48 -22.62
CA ASP A 332 2.36 16.88 -22.48
C ASP A 332 1.11 17.76 -22.34
N SER A 333 -0.03 17.28 -22.86
CA SER A 333 -1.31 18.00 -22.88
C SER A 333 -2.48 17.19 -22.33
N ILE A 334 -3.56 17.88 -21.95
CA ILE A 334 -4.82 17.23 -21.56
C ILE A 334 -5.44 16.39 -22.70
N LYS A 335 -5.13 16.73 -23.96
CA LYS A 335 -5.55 15.96 -25.13
C LYS A 335 -4.92 14.57 -25.12
N ASP A 336 -3.63 14.50 -24.85
CA ASP A 336 -2.89 13.23 -24.75
C ASP A 336 -3.47 12.39 -23.60
N LEU A 337 -3.76 13.02 -22.46
CA LEU A 337 -4.41 12.34 -21.33
C LEU A 337 -5.79 11.78 -21.71
N GLY A 338 -6.61 12.57 -22.42
CA GLY A 338 -7.92 12.14 -22.90
C GLY A 338 -7.81 10.95 -23.87
N GLN A 339 -6.85 10.98 -24.80
CA GLN A 339 -6.59 9.88 -25.71
C GLN A 339 -6.19 8.60 -24.97
N LEU A 340 -5.31 8.69 -23.98
CA LEU A 340 -4.91 7.54 -23.15
C LEU A 340 -6.10 6.91 -22.38
N VAL A 341 -7.07 7.73 -21.96
CA VAL A 341 -8.33 7.24 -21.38
C VAL A 341 -9.18 6.53 -22.42
N GLN A 342 -9.35 7.12 -23.62
CA GLN A 342 -10.14 6.52 -24.70
C GLN A 342 -9.56 5.18 -25.19
N GLU A 343 -8.23 5.07 -25.27
CA GLU A 343 -7.52 3.86 -25.67
C GLU A 343 -7.53 2.77 -24.57
N GLY A 344 -8.11 3.06 -23.39
CA GLY A 344 -8.16 2.14 -22.27
C GLY A 344 -6.78 1.88 -21.63
N LYS A 345 -5.81 2.76 -21.87
CA LYS A 345 -4.47 2.69 -21.26
C LYS A 345 -4.53 3.10 -19.79
N ILE A 346 -5.39 4.05 -19.42
CA ILE A 346 -5.60 4.45 -18.02
C ILE A 346 -6.74 3.62 -17.41
N THR A 347 -6.37 2.57 -16.68
CA THR A 347 -7.30 1.70 -15.96
C THR A 347 -7.25 1.93 -14.46
N GLY A 348 -8.16 1.29 -13.71
CA GLY A 348 -8.09 1.28 -12.24
C GLY A 348 -6.74 0.78 -11.71
N ARG A 349 -6.08 -0.14 -12.43
CA ARG A 349 -4.74 -0.64 -12.09
C ARG A 349 -3.69 0.47 -12.20
N ILE A 350 -3.69 1.23 -13.29
CA ILE A 350 -2.78 2.37 -13.47
C ILE A 350 -3.01 3.42 -12.39
N ILE A 351 -4.28 3.75 -12.09
CA ILE A 351 -4.60 4.70 -11.02
C ILE A 351 -4.08 4.21 -9.66
N CYS A 352 -4.34 2.94 -9.31
CA CYS A 352 -3.87 2.38 -8.04
C CYS A 352 -2.34 2.35 -7.95
N SER A 353 -1.66 2.01 -9.04
CA SER A 353 -0.20 2.02 -9.09
C SER A 353 0.37 3.43 -8.96
N MET A 354 -0.22 4.41 -9.63
CA MET A 354 0.18 5.81 -9.50
C MET A 354 -0.02 6.33 -8.07
N LEU A 355 -1.16 6.01 -7.44
CA LEU A 355 -1.38 6.28 -6.01
C LEU A 355 -0.36 5.55 -5.12
N GLY A 356 0.11 4.38 -5.55
CA GLY A 356 1.14 3.61 -4.86
C GLY A 356 2.49 4.32 -4.86
N ILE A 357 2.85 4.97 -5.97
CA ILE A 357 4.08 5.80 -6.05
C ILE A 357 4.05 6.90 -4.99
N TRP A 358 2.94 7.62 -4.88
CA TRP A 358 2.83 8.74 -3.93
C TRP A 358 2.75 8.27 -2.49
N ASP A 359 2.08 7.14 -2.23
CA ASP A 359 2.09 6.51 -0.91
C ASP A 359 3.52 6.11 -0.50
N LEU A 360 4.27 5.46 -1.39
CA LEU A 360 5.65 5.07 -1.11
C LEU A 360 6.56 6.30 -0.91
N SER A 361 6.33 7.38 -1.65
CA SER A 361 7.02 8.66 -1.43
C SER A 361 6.78 9.20 -0.03
N ASN A 362 5.53 9.20 0.42
CA ASN A 362 5.15 9.63 1.77
C ASN A 362 5.69 8.71 2.87
N THR A 363 5.63 7.39 2.65
CA THR A 363 5.96 6.38 3.67
C THR A 363 7.47 6.15 3.82
N TYR A 364 8.22 6.22 2.72
CA TYR A 364 9.64 5.83 2.69
C TYR A 364 10.57 6.90 2.10
N GLY A 365 10.04 8.04 1.64
CA GLY A 365 10.86 9.15 1.14
C GLY A 365 11.43 8.92 -0.26
N PHE A 366 10.76 8.13 -1.10
CA PHE A 366 11.17 7.99 -2.50
C PHE A 366 10.76 9.20 -3.34
N THR A 367 11.60 9.55 -4.30
CA THR A 367 11.38 10.59 -5.30
C THR A 367 11.65 10.05 -6.70
N LEU A 368 10.84 10.47 -7.67
CA LEU A 368 11.09 10.18 -9.08
C LEU A 368 11.96 11.28 -9.67
N SER A 369 13.15 10.92 -10.12
CA SER A 369 14.09 11.83 -10.78
C SER A 369 14.39 11.35 -12.18
N ASN A 370 14.47 12.29 -13.13
CA ASN A 370 15.00 12.01 -14.45
C ASN A 370 16.51 11.81 -14.36
N ASN A 371 16.96 10.57 -14.49
CA ASN A 371 18.38 10.32 -14.76
C ASN A 371 18.59 10.53 -16.25
N SER A 372 19.16 11.69 -16.59
CA SER A 372 19.72 11.92 -17.92
C SER A 372 20.99 11.08 -18.03
N ASN A 373 20.84 9.85 -18.54
CA ASN A 373 21.98 9.08 -18.99
C ASN A 373 22.63 9.82 -20.18
N SER A 374 23.94 9.65 -20.36
CA SER A 374 24.75 10.32 -21.38
C SER A 374 24.25 10.15 -22.82
N ASP A 375 23.33 9.21 -23.07
CA ASP A 375 22.76 8.91 -24.37
C ASP A 375 21.46 9.68 -24.69
N GLY A 376 21.09 10.68 -23.87
CA GLY A 376 19.91 11.53 -24.11
C GLY A 376 18.56 10.86 -23.81
N ASN A 377 18.53 9.58 -23.47
CA ASN A 377 17.35 8.91 -22.95
C ASN A 377 17.18 9.22 -21.45
N SER A 378 16.26 10.14 -21.14
CA SER A 378 15.81 10.37 -19.76
C SER A 378 14.99 9.17 -19.28
N ALA A 379 15.56 8.34 -18.43
CA ALA A 379 14.82 7.29 -17.73
C ALA A 379 14.42 7.83 -16.36
N LEU A 380 13.12 7.74 -16.05
CA LEU A 380 12.60 8.04 -14.72
C LEU A 380 13.02 6.92 -13.77
N GLN A 381 13.73 7.27 -12.70
CA GLN A 381 14.20 6.31 -11.71
C GLN A 381 13.86 6.80 -10.30
N PHE A 382 13.53 5.86 -9.42
CA PHE A 382 13.39 6.14 -8.00
C PHE A 382 14.74 6.42 -7.37
N THR A 383 14.81 7.54 -6.67
CA THR A 383 15.87 7.88 -5.72
C THR A 383 15.26 7.97 -4.34
N LYS A 384 15.97 7.50 -3.31
CA LYS A 384 15.56 7.73 -1.93
C LYS A 384 16.18 9.05 -1.50
N ILE A 385 15.42 9.91 -0.83
CA ILE A 385 15.98 11.08 -0.14
C ILE A 385 16.82 10.53 1.00
N ASN A 386 18.07 10.23 0.72
CA ASN A 386 19.03 9.89 1.74
C ASN A 386 19.31 11.17 2.51
N SER A 387 18.90 11.21 3.79
CA SER A 387 19.65 11.92 4.81
C SER A 387 21.12 11.53 4.60
N GLN A 388 21.94 12.45 4.09
CA GLN A 388 23.35 12.20 3.74
C GLN A 388 24.17 11.64 4.93
N GLU A 389 23.62 11.66 6.14
CA GLU A 389 24.19 11.09 7.35
C GLU A 389 24.12 9.54 7.40
N ASP A 390 23.12 8.90 6.79
CA ASP A 390 22.94 7.44 6.96
C ASP A 390 23.93 6.60 6.13
N HIS A 391 24.30 7.04 4.92
CA HIS A 391 25.20 6.25 4.08
C HIS A 391 26.68 6.33 4.47
N GLN A 392 27.11 7.41 5.12
CA GLN A 392 28.48 7.48 5.66
C GLN A 392 28.63 6.69 6.97
N GLN A 393 27.57 6.59 7.79
CA GLN A 393 27.60 5.73 8.98
C GLN A 393 27.39 4.24 8.64
N GLN A 394 26.53 3.90 7.68
CA GLN A 394 26.22 2.50 7.38
C GLN A 394 27.36 1.71 6.74
N GLN A 395 28.34 2.35 6.10
CA GLN A 395 29.48 1.64 5.51
C GLN A 395 30.52 1.15 6.53
N HIS A 396 30.41 1.54 7.81
CA HIS A 396 31.37 1.14 8.85
C HIS A 396 30.78 0.35 10.02
N LEU A 397 29.46 0.11 10.07
CA LEU A 397 28.85 -0.73 11.11
C LEU A 397 28.93 -2.21 10.73
N ASP A 398 29.81 -2.93 11.42
CA ASP A 398 29.85 -4.39 11.35
C ASP A 398 28.51 -4.95 11.86
N ILE A 399 27.74 -5.57 10.96
CA ILE A 399 26.41 -6.11 11.25
C ILE A 399 26.43 -7.10 12.42
N ASN A 400 27.58 -7.75 12.66
CA ASN A 400 27.78 -8.70 13.74
C ASN A 400 27.79 -8.05 15.13
N THR A 401 27.96 -6.73 15.22
CA THR A 401 27.98 -5.97 16.48
C THR A 401 26.62 -5.42 16.89
N LEU A 402 25.64 -5.48 15.98
CA LEU A 402 24.32 -4.90 16.20
C LEU A 402 23.44 -5.81 17.04
N SER A 403 22.54 -5.18 17.80
CA SER A 403 21.48 -5.88 18.52
C SER A 403 20.47 -6.54 17.56
N LYS A 404 19.72 -7.53 18.07
CA LYS A 404 18.68 -8.21 17.29
C LYS A 404 17.63 -7.24 16.72
N ASP A 405 17.23 -6.23 17.47
CA ASP A 405 16.25 -5.23 17.02
C ASP A 405 16.81 -4.38 15.88
N GLU A 406 18.05 -3.91 15.99
CA GLU A 406 18.71 -3.13 14.94
C GLU A 406 18.86 -3.93 13.63
N ILE A 407 19.18 -5.23 13.72
CA ILE A 407 19.26 -6.10 12.54
C ILE A 407 17.87 -6.28 11.92
N ILE A 408 16.81 -6.47 12.72
CA ILE A 408 15.43 -6.57 12.21
C ILE A 408 14.99 -5.26 11.54
N ASN A 409 15.38 -4.11 12.09
CA ASN A 409 15.12 -2.80 11.47
C ASN A 409 15.79 -2.69 10.11
N LYS A 410 17.08 -3.05 10.02
CA LYS A 410 17.80 -3.09 8.74
C LYS A 410 17.16 -4.04 7.74
N CYS A 411 16.68 -5.20 8.17
CA CYS A 411 15.92 -6.13 7.32
C CYS A 411 14.65 -5.48 6.77
N CYS A 412 13.89 -4.77 7.62
CA CYS A 412 12.70 -4.04 7.19
C CYS A 412 13.06 -2.95 6.18
N ASP A 413 14.10 -2.15 6.44
CA ASP A 413 14.51 -1.06 5.55
C ASP A 413 14.94 -1.55 4.18
N LEU A 414 15.77 -2.61 4.12
CA LEU A 414 16.18 -3.24 2.86
C LEU A 414 14.97 -3.75 2.06
N LEU A 415 14.01 -4.39 2.73
CA LEU A 415 12.82 -4.88 2.06
C LEU A 415 11.90 -3.73 1.62
N ASN A 416 11.81 -2.67 2.42
CA ASN A 416 11.00 -1.49 2.10
C ASN A 416 11.53 -0.77 0.85
N ASP A 417 12.85 -0.78 0.64
CA ASP A 417 13.50 -0.24 -0.56
C ASP A 417 13.11 -0.96 -1.85
N GLN A 418 12.56 -2.19 -1.74
CA GLN A 418 12.08 -2.95 -2.89
C GLN A 418 10.66 -2.61 -3.32
N TRP A 419 9.88 -1.86 -2.53
CA TRP A 419 8.49 -1.55 -2.89
C TRP A 419 8.36 -0.84 -4.24
N CYS A 420 9.36 -0.04 -4.62
CA CYS A 420 9.42 0.62 -5.94
C CYS A 420 9.40 -0.38 -7.10
N ASN A 421 9.89 -1.62 -6.91
CA ASN A 421 9.84 -2.68 -7.90
C ASN A 421 8.48 -3.41 -7.94
N TYR A 422 7.62 -3.16 -6.95
CA TYR A 422 6.34 -3.84 -6.74
C TYR A 422 5.19 -2.85 -6.50
N ILE A 423 5.23 -1.68 -7.15
CA ILE A 423 4.26 -0.59 -6.97
C ILE A 423 2.81 -1.07 -7.15
N ASN A 424 2.57 -1.95 -8.13
CA ASN A 424 1.26 -2.55 -8.40
C ASN A 424 0.69 -3.37 -7.23
N LYS A 425 1.52 -3.71 -6.23
CA LYS A 425 1.13 -4.52 -5.07
C LYS A 425 0.88 -3.71 -3.80
N VAL A 426 1.14 -2.40 -3.80
CA VAL A 426 1.07 -1.51 -2.61
C VAL A 426 -0.29 -1.57 -1.90
N TYR A 427 -1.37 -1.74 -2.66
CA TYR A 427 -2.74 -1.82 -2.15
C TYR A 427 -3.25 -3.26 -1.91
N GLY A 428 -2.40 -4.29 -2.02
CA GLY A 428 -2.77 -5.68 -1.75
C GLY A 428 -3.82 -6.26 -2.71
N LEU A 429 -3.77 -5.82 -3.96
CA LEU A 429 -4.70 -6.21 -5.03
C LEU A 429 -4.14 -7.32 -5.93
N GLU A 430 -2.82 -7.44 -5.99
CA GLU A 430 -2.00 -8.37 -6.78
C GLU A 430 -0.95 -9.01 -5.87
#